data_AF-A0A359GW86-F1
#
_entry.id   AF-A0A359GW86-F1
#
_cell.length_a   1.000
_cell.length_b   1.000
_cell.length_c   1.000
_cell.angle_alpha   90.00
_cell.angle_beta   90.00
_cell.angle_gamma   90.00
#
_symmetry.space_group_name_H-M   'P 1'
#
loop_
_entity.id
_entity.type
_entity.pdbx_description
1 polymer ?
#
loop_
_entity_poly.entity_id
_entity_poly.type
_entity_poly.pdbx_seq_one_letter_code
_entity_poly.pdbx_strand_id
1 'polypeptide(L)'
;ELMVLVGLCPHLFCSPTPHIQLRPEPFDSEWRGGFFCPCHGSRFDLAGRVYAGSPASRNMQVPPYAFESEDVLIIGVDGLNAE
;
A
#
# COMPACT_ATOMS: atom_id res chain seq x y z
N GLU A 1 12.30 2.31 10.71
CA GLU A 1 11.34 1.25 10.30
C GLU A 1 10.90 1.50 8.86
N LEU A 2 10.63 0.45 8.08
CA LEU A 2 10.28 0.55 6.65
C LEU A 2 8.96 -0.17 6.35
N MET A 3 8.25 0.32 5.33
CA MET A 3 7.09 -0.32 4.74
C MET A 3 7.31 -0.44 3.24
N VAL A 4 7.16 -1.64 2.71
CA VAL A 4 7.37 -1.94 1.28
C VAL A 4 6.06 -2.48 0.71
N LEU A 5 5.47 -1.74 -0.20
CA LEU A 5 4.21 -2.10 -0.87
C LEU A 5 4.36 -1.86 -2.38
N VAL A 6 3.70 -2.70 -3.17
CA VAL A 6 3.46 -2.45 -4.59
C VAL A 6 2.43 -1.35 -4.70
N GLY A 7 2.81 -0.21 -5.30
CA GLY A 7 1.98 0.97 -5.50
C GLY A 7 0.88 0.81 -6.58
N LEU A 8 0.23 -0.35 -6.64
CA LEU A 8 -0.83 -0.68 -7.58
C LEU A 8 -2.10 -1.04 -6.81
N CYS A 9 -3.16 -0.27 -7.03
CA CYS A 9 -4.47 -0.56 -6.49
C CYS A 9 -4.98 -1.90 -7.05
N PRO A 10 -5.31 -2.90 -6.21
CA PRO A 10 -5.75 -4.21 -6.68
C PRO A 10 -7.17 -4.23 -7.23
N HIS A 11 -7.82 -3.07 -7.40
CA HIS A 11 -9.04 -2.95 -8.20
C HIS A 11 -8.72 -3.08 -9.70
N LEU A 12 -8.07 -2.05 -10.27
CA LEU A 12 -7.72 -1.95 -11.70
C LEU A 12 -6.35 -1.26 -11.94
N PHE A 13 -5.41 -1.49 -11.03
CA PHE A 13 -3.98 -1.16 -11.16
C PHE A 13 -3.58 0.32 -11.36
N CYS A 14 -4.46 1.26 -11.03
CA CYS A 14 -4.06 2.65 -10.83
C CYS A 14 -3.08 2.79 -9.64
N SER A 15 -2.24 3.82 -9.65
CA SER A 15 -1.40 4.17 -8.49
C SER A 15 -2.20 4.94 -7.43
N PRO A 16 -2.32 4.45 -6.18
CA PRO A 16 -2.96 5.19 -5.10
C PRO A 16 -2.18 6.44 -4.70
N THR A 17 -2.87 7.55 -4.48
CA THR A 17 -2.30 8.79 -3.93
C THR A 17 -2.03 8.63 -2.43
N PRO A 18 -0.83 8.96 -1.93
CA PRO A 18 -0.51 8.88 -0.52
C PRO A 18 -1.10 10.06 0.28
N HIS A 19 -1.80 9.74 1.36
CA HIS A 19 -2.30 10.68 2.38
C HIS A 19 -1.73 10.24 3.74
N ILE A 20 -0.42 10.43 3.93
CA ILE A 20 0.31 9.86 5.08
C ILE A 20 0.04 10.63 6.39
N GLN A 21 -0.37 11.89 6.28
CA GLN A 21 -0.76 12.67 7.45
C GLN A 21 -2.10 12.17 7.98
N LEU A 22 -2.16 11.91 9.29
CA LEU A 22 -3.38 11.45 9.95
C LEU A 22 -4.39 12.59 10.06
N ARG A 23 -5.19 12.79 9.01
CA ARG A 23 -6.26 13.78 8.97
C ARG A 23 -7.47 13.24 8.19
N PRO A 24 -8.69 13.66 8.57
CA PRO A 24 -9.87 13.43 7.73
C PRO A 24 -9.69 14.08 6.36
N GLU A 25 -10.33 13.50 5.34
CA GLU A 25 -10.42 14.11 4.02
C GLU A 25 -11.86 14.52 3.70
N PRO A 26 -12.08 15.50 2.80
CA PRO A 26 -13.43 15.96 2.45
C PRO A 26 -14.36 14.86 1.91
N PHE A 27 -13.81 13.78 1.37
CA PHE A 27 -14.57 12.66 0.82
C PHE A 27 -14.89 11.56 1.84
N ASP A 28 -14.27 11.58 3.02
CA ASP A 28 -14.48 10.60 4.09
C ASP A 28 -13.96 11.15 5.43
N SER A 29 -14.88 11.48 6.33
CA SER A 29 -14.57 12.04 7.66
C SER A 29 -14.00 11.01 8.63
N GLU A 30 -14.27 9.73 8.41
CA GLU A 30 -13.87 8.63 9.29
C GLU A 30 -12.54 8.01 8.85
N TRP A 31 -12.16 8.20 7.58
CA TRP A 31 -10.86 7.80 7.09
C TRP A 31 -9.76 8.66 7.69
N ARG A 32 -8.76 8.00 8.29
CA ARG A 32 -7.69 8.66 9.05
C ARG A 32 -6.41 8.83 8.25
N GLY A 33 -6.43 8.61 6.94
CA GLY A 33 -5.24 8.61 6.08
C GLY A 33 -4.74 7.22 5.72
N GLY A 34 -3.72 7.18 4.86
CA GLY A 34 -3.22 5.99 4.18
C GLY A 34 -3.04 6.25 2.70
N PHE A 35 -3.69 5.46 1.85
CA PHE A 35 -3.65 5.64 0.40
C PHE A 35 -5.04 5.71 -0.21
N PHE A 36 -5.28 6.68 -1.09
CA PHE A 36 -6.54 6.86 -1.79
C PHE A 36 -6.38 6.64 -3.29
N CYS A 37 -7.17 5.76 -3.89
CA CYS A 37 -7.16 5.51 -5.33
C CYS A 37 -8.28 6.32 -6.02
N PRO A 38 -7.98 7.43 -6.71
CA PRO A 38 -8.99 8.34 -7.25
C PRO A 38 -9.77 7.76 -8.44
N CYS A 39 -9.30 6.66 -9.03
CA CYS A 39 -9.96 6.04 -10.18
C CYS A 39 -11.39 5.58 -9.85
N HIS A 40 -11.60 4.99 -8.66
CA HIS A 40 -12.90 4.45 -8.25
C HIS A 40 -13.18 4.62 -6.74
N GLY A 41 -12.33 5.35 -6.03
CA GLY A 41 -12.54 5.67 -4.61
C GLY A 41 -12.09 4.59 -3.63
N SER A 42 -11.23 3.63 -4.02
CA SER A 42 -10.70 2.65 -3.07
C SER A 42 -9.82 3.33 -2.02
N ARG A 43 -10.06 3.04 -0.74
CA ARG A 43 -9.31 3.57 0.40
C ARG A 43 -8.48 2.47 1.05
N PHE A 44 -7.25 2.79 1.40
CA PHE A 44 -6.34 1.94 2.15
C PHE A 44 -5.85 2.68 3.39
N ASP A 45 -5.58 1.97 4.47
CA ASP A 45 -4.94 2.56 5.64
C ASP A 45 -3.43 2.73 5.44
N LEU A 46 -2.73 3.24 6.46
CA LEU A 46 -1.28 3.42 6.43
C LEU A 46 -0.51 2.12 6.19
N ALA A 47 -1.07 0.95 6.51
CA ALA A 47 -0.45 -0.36 6.28
C ALA A 47 -0.80 -0.95 4.91
N GLY A 48 -1.50 -0.21 4.05
CA GLY A 48 -1.95 -0.68 2.73
C GLY A 48 -3.13 -1.65 2.81
N ARG A 49 -3.84 -1.74 3.95
CA ARG A 49 -5.02 -2.59 4.08
C ARG A 49 -6.25 -1.89 3.54
N VAL A 50 -7.06 -2.59 2.77
CA VAL A 50 -8.25 -2.01 2.14
C VAL A 50 -9.37 -1.80 3.17
N TYR A 51 -10.04 -0.64 3.11
CA TYR A 51 -11.24 -0.38 3.90
C TYR A 51 -12.45 -1.09 3.31
N ALA A 52 -13.31 -1.64 4.18
CA ALA A 52 -14.58 -2.23 3.78
C ALA A 52 -15.44 -1.25 2.96
N GLY A 53 -16.14 -1.77 1.95
CA GLY A 53 -16.94 -0.98 1.01
C GLY A 53 -16.13 -0.28 -0.09
N SER A 54 -14.79 -0.44 -0.13
CA SER A 54 -13.99 -0.03 -1.28
C SER A 54 -14.14 -1.02 -2.45
N PRO A 55 -14.04 -0.58 -3.71
CA PRO A 55 -14.07 -1.48 -4.88
C PRO A 55 -12.87 -2.44 -4.98
N ALA A 56 -11.73 -2.10 -4.37
CA ALA A 56 -10.57 -2.96 -4.34
C ALA A 56 -10.85 -4.25 -3.54
N SER A 57 -10.55 -5.41 -4.12
CA SER A 57 -10.89 -6.72 -3.55
C SER A 57 -9.92 -7.26 -2.51
N ARG A 58 -8.74 -6.63 -2.35
CA ARG A 58 -7.68 -7.06 -1.43
C ARG A 58 -6.81 -5.89 -0.99
N ASN A 59 -5.93 -6.15 -0.03
CA ASN A 59 -4.89 -5.21 0.42
C ASN A 59 -3.85 -4.95 -0.68
N MET A 60 -3.09 -3.86 -0.55
CA MET A 60 -1.90 -3.63 -1.36
C MET A 60 -0.90 -4.77 -1.15
N GLN A 61 -0.25 -5.18 -2.24
CA GLN A 61 0.67 -6.30 -2.21
C GLN A 61 1.98 -5.90 -1.54
N VAL A 62 2.48 -6.73 -0.63
CA VAL A 62 3.88 -6.69 -0.18
C VAL A 62 4.69 -7.48 -1.21
N PRO A 63 5.66 -6.88 -1.92
CA PRO A 63 6.52 -7.63 -2.83
C PRO A 63 7.49 -8.51 -2.02
N PRO A 64 8.08 -9.56 -2.62
CA PRO A 64 9.24 -10.22 -2.05
C PRO A 64 10.39 -9.22 -1.87
N TYR A 65 11.04 -9.23 -0.71
CA TYR A 65 12.22 -8.41 -0.46
C TYR A 65 13.13 -9.07 0.59
N ALA A 66 14.41 -8.69 0.56
CA ALA A 66 15.41 -9.05 1.56
C ALA A 66 16.34 -7.87 1.85
N PHE A 67 16.94 -7.85 3.03
CA PHE A 67 18.01 -6.92 3.38
C PHE A 67 19.35 -7.57 3.05
N GLU A 68 20.14 -6.95 2.17
CA GLU A 68 21.53 -7.37 1.88
C GLU A 68 22.48 -6.85 2.97
N SER A 69 22.17 -5.69 3.54
CA SER A 69 22.84 -5.09 4.70
C SER A 69 21.86 -4.20 5.46
N GLU A 70 22.30 -3.54 6.54
CA GLU A 70 21.43 -2.64 7.34
C GLU A 70 20.83 -1.50 6.51
N ASP A 71 21.51 -1.04 5.46
CA ASP A 71 21.11 0.11 4.65
C ASP A 71 20.68 -0.24 3.22
N VAL A 72 20.68 -1.54 2.85
CA VAL A 72 20.37 -1.99 1.49
C VAL A 72 19.23 -3.01 1.49
N LEU A 73 18.10 -2.62 0.89
CA LEU A 73 16.94 -3.48 0.66
C LEU A 73 16.81 -3.81 -0.83
N ILE A 74 16.71 -5.10 -1.14
CA ILE A 74 16.54 -5.63 -2.50
C ILE A 74 15.11 -6.12 -2.67
N ILE A 75 14.43 -5.65 -3.73
CA ILE A 75 13.06 -6.07 -4.08
C ILE A 75 13.12 -7.15 -5.17
N GLY A 76 12.32 -8.21 -5.02
CA GLY A 76 12.19 -9.29 -6.00
C GLY A 76 13.02 -10.53 -5.71
N VAL A 77 13.63 -10.63 -4.53
CA VAL A 77 14.32 -11.85 -4.06
C VAL A 77 13.35 -12.64 -3.18
N ASP A 78 12.94 -13.80 -3.66
CA ASP A 78 12.23 -14.79 -2.85
C ASP A 78 13.24 -15.48 -1.92
N GLY A 79 12.87 -15.79 -0.68
CA GLY A 79 13.77 -16.43 0.30
C GLY A 79 14.36 -17.79 -0.09
N LEU A 80 14.00 -18.32 -1.26
CA LEU A 80 14.57 -19.52 -1.88
C LEU A 80 15.77 -19.22 -2.81
N ASN A 81 15.96 -17.98 -3.24
CA ASN A 81 17.06 -17.54 -4.11
C ASN A 81 18.11 -16.70 -3.35
N ALA A 82 18.01 -16.66 -2.02
CA ALA A 82 18.96 -15.97 -1.14
C ALA A 82 20.02 -16.95 -0.60
N GLU A 83 20.57 -17.79 -1.49
CA GLU A 83 21.77 -18.61 -1.26
C GLU A 83 22.86 -18.26 -2.28
#